data_AF-A0A162UKE5-F1
#
_entry.id   AF-A0A162UKE5-F1
#
_cell.length_a   1.000
_cell.length_b   1.000
_cell.length_c   1.000
_cell.angle_alpha   90.00
_cell.angle_beta   90.00
_cell.angle_gamma   90.00
#
_symmetry.space_group_name_H-M   'P 1'
#
loop_
_entity.id
_entity.type
_entity.pdbx_description
1 polymer ?
#
loop_
_entity_poly.entity_id
_entity_poly.type
_entity_poly.pdbx_seq_one_letter_code
_entity_poly.pdbx_strand_id
1 'polypeptide(L)'
;MIDEEDEFKFGFDILDATKIWPEEIIPVRIIGKMTLNRNVDNFFAETEQVAFCAGNVVPGIDFSNDPLLQGRLFSYLDTQLIRLGGPNFHEIPINRPVAPIHNNQRDGYHRMTIDQGAVSYHPNSIQKNTPEPASDVDNGYLHYAEKVDGKKVRERSESFKDNYSQATLFWNSMSEPEKQHIIDAFHFEVGSVKDKYIKQRVVDMFNNVDGQLAIEIAKGIGAMPPKTAGGTGVTASSPAVSQANTIKIAKTRKVAVLVDKGFNYPELMQFMDAMKNEGVHTEIVSKSLGMITSEDGKQIEVGRNYLNAASIMYDAVYVTGGKQNIDSLLKQGDALHFINEAFKHVKAIGATNEGVDLLAASQMQGVAIAGNENKGELITELGVVTIRNSADINGFNKEFIKAIAEHRHWARKNQKDMVPA
;
A
#
# COMPACT_ATOMS: atom_id res chain seq x y z
N MET A 1 -13.32 -0.74 -20.60
CA MET A 1 -14.16 -1.81 -21.19
C MET A 1 -13.71 -1.95 -22.64
N ILE A 2 -13.69 -3.16 -23.17
CA ILE A 2 -13.30 -3.47 -24.55
C ILE A 2 -14.48 -4.22 -25.16
N ASP A 3 -14.89 -3.81 -26.37
CA ASP A 3 -15.91 -4.53 -27.14
C ASP A 3 -15.30 -5.81 -27.74
N GLU A 4 -16.08 -6.87 -27.90
CA GLU A 4 -15.56 -8.18 -28.35
C GLU A 4 -14.79 -8.09 -29.69
N GLU A 5 -15.31 -7.31 -30.64
CA GLU A 5 -14.67 -7.04 -31.95
C GLU A 5 -13.30 -6.34 -31.87
N ASP A 6 -12.94 -5.81 -30.71
CA ASP A 6 -11.70 -5.07 -30.47
C ASP A 6 -10.60 -5.92 -29.85
N GLU A 7 -10.84 -7.20 -29.53
CA GLU A 7 -9.89 -8.11 -28.86
C GLU A 7 -8.47 -8.03 -29.44
N PHE A 8 -8.35 -8.00 -30.77
CA PHE A 8 -7.07 -8.01 -31.49
C PHE A 8 -6.56 -6.63 -31.94
N LYS A 9 -7.17 -5.53 -31.47
CA LYS A 9 -6.78 -4.16 -31.89
C LYS A 9 -5.59 -3.58 -31.13
N PHE A 10 -5.06 -4.30 -30.14
CA PHE A 10 -4.01 -3.81 -29.24
C PHE A 10 -2.63 -4.39 -29.59
N GLY A 11 -1.57 -3.68 -29.21
CA GLY A 11 -0.19 -4.15 -29.36
C GLY A 11 0.22 -5.25 -28.37
N PHE A 12 -0.73 -5.77 -27.60
CA PHE A 12 -0.56 -6.84 -26.62
C PHE A 12 -1.83 -7.69 -26.61
N ASP A 13 -1.71 -8.93 -26.13
CA ASP A 13 -2.84 -9.82 -25.96
C ASP A 13 -3.63 -9.45 -24.69
N ILE A 14 -4.94 -9.21 -24.81
CA ILE A 14 -5.77 -8.83 -23.66
C ILE A 14 -5.97 -9.98 -22.66
N LEU A 15 -5.65 -11.22 -23.06
CA LEU A 15 -5.69 -12.43 -22.23
C LEU A 15 -4.34 -12.72 -21.56
N ASP A 16 -3.31 -11.92 -21.82
CA ASP A 16 -2.01 -12.04 -21.18
C ASP A 16 -1.98 -11.30 -19.84
N ALA A 17 -2.07 -12.06 -18.74
CA ALA A 17 -2.00 -11.54 -17.37
C ALA A 17 -0.68 -10.83 -17.01
N THR A 18 0.35 -10.88 -17.86
CA THR A 18 1.58 -10.07 -17.69
C THR A 18 1.46 -8.67 -18.29
N LYS A 19 0.32 -8.35 -18.90
CA LYS A 19 0.05 -7.07 -19.57
C LYS A 19 -1.01 -6.29 -18.80
N ILE A 20 -0.71 -5.04 -18.49
CA ILE A 20 -1.73 -4.06 -18.10
C ILE A 20 -2.46 -3.55 -19.34
N TRP A 21 -3.67 -3.04 -19.13
CA TRP A 21 -4.39 -2.25 -20.12
C TRP A 21 -4.13 -0.77 -19.79
N PRO A 22 -3.25 -0.05 -20.52
CA PRO A 22 -2.94 1.34 -20.19
C PRO A 22 -4.19 2.20 -20.21
N GLU A 23 -4.42 3.00 -19.16
CA GLU A 23 -5.64 3.80 -19.01
C GLU A 23 -5.80 4.88 -20.09
N GLU A 24 -4.69 5.27 -20.72
CA GLU A 24 -4.65 6.21 -21.84
C GLU A 24 -5.23 5.60 -23.13
N ILE A 25 -5.28 4.26 -23.22
CA ILE A 25 -5.86 3.52 -24.34
C ILE A 25 -7.25 3.01 -23.96
N ILE A 26 -7.38 2.44 -22.75
CA ILE A 26 -8.63 1.86 -22.25
C ILE A 26 -8.96 2.49 -20.90
N PRO A 27 -9.71 3.62 -20.86
CA PRO A 27 -9.99 4.33 -19.63
C PRO A 27 -10.76 3.51 -18.61
N VAL A 28 -10.42 3.67 -17.32
CA VAL A 28 -11.15 3.09 -16.20
C VAL A 28 -12.50 3.80 -16.03
N ARG A 29 -13.59 3.03 -16.04
CA ARG A 29 -14.94 3.54 -15.75
C ARG A 29 -15.31 3.22 -14.31
N ILE A 30 -15.46 4.24 -13.47
CA ILE A 30 -15.92 4.08 -12.10
C ILE A 30 -17.43 3.78 -12.10
N ILE A 31 -17.82 2.59 -11.64
CA ILE A 31 -19.22 2.13 -11.63
C ILE A 31 -19.82 1.98 -10.22
N GLY A 32 -19.02 2.13 -9.15
CA GLY A 32 -19.48 1.94 -7.79
C GLY A 32 -18.42 2.30 -6.73
N LYS A 33 -18.75 2.07 -5.46
CA LYS A 33 -17.88 2.35 -4.30
C LYS A 33 -18.07 1.27 -3.23
N MET A 34 -16.97 0.67 -2.78
CA MET A 34 -16.94 -0.21 -1.60
C MET A 34 -16.45 0.58 -0.38
N THR A 35 -17.00 0.33 0.81
CA THR A 35 -16.57 0.98 2.05
C THR A 35 -16.44 -0.07 3.16
N LEU A 36 -15.24 -0.22 3.72
CA LEU A 36 -14.99 -1.06 4.89
C LEU A 36 -15.31 -0.24 6.15
N ASN A 37 -16.33 -0.64 6.90
CA ASN A 37 -16.87 0.16 8.01
C ASN A 37 -17.04 -0.61 9.33
N ARG A 38 -16.62 -1.87 9.39
CA ARG A 38 -16.70 -2.70 10.59
C ARG A 38 -15.54 -3.71 10.61
N ASN A 39 -14.92 -3.87 11.78
CA ASN A 39 -13.96 -4.94 12.02
C ASN A 39 -14.70 -6.26 12.28
N VAL A 40 -13.95 -7.37 12.17
CA VAL A 40 -14.43 -8.70 12.58
C VAL A 40 -14.56 -8.79 14.10
N ASP A 41 -15.48 -9.62 14.57
CA ASP A 41 -15.64 -9.94 15.99
C ASP A 41 -14.65 -11.02 16.42
N ASN A 42 -14.39 -11.99 15.54
CA ASN A 42 -13.41 -13.05 15.76
C ASN A 42 -12.55 -13.28 14.52
N PHE A 43 -11.26 -12.95 14.64
CA PHE A 43 -10.30 -13.09 13.53
C PHE A 43 -10.26 -14.50 12.94
N PHE A 44 -10.22 -15.54 13.78
CA PHE A 44 -10.15 -16.90 13.28
C PHE A 44 -11.45 -17.31 12.58
N ALA A 45 -12.60 -17.05 13.22
CA ALA A 45 -13.89 -17.48 12.70
C ALA A 45 -14.27 -16.79 11.37
N GLU A 46 -13.86 -15.54 11.19
CA GLU A 46 -14.21 -14.71 10.04
C GLU A 46 -13.05 -14.53 9.06
N THR A 47 -11.90 -14.00 9.49
CA THR A 47 -10.77 -13.71 8.59
C THR A 47 -10.01 -14.96 8.18
N GLU A 48 -9.70 -15.86 9.11
CA GLU A 48 -8.89 -17.05 8.79
C GLU A 48 -9.70 -18.07 7.98
N GLN A 49 -10.99 -18.22 8.28
CA GLN A 49 -11.85 -19.21 7.64
C GLN A 49 -12.59 -18.73 6.38
N VAL A 50 -12.50 -17.44 6.02
CA VAL A 50 -13.09 -16.97 4.76
C VAL A 50 -12.43 -17.68 3.56
N ALA A 51 -13.23 -18.03 2.56
CA ALA A 51 -12.79 -18.69 1.34
C ALA A 51 -13.25 -17.91 0.11
N PHE A 52 -12.31 -17.23 -0.55
CA PHE A 52 -12.53 -16.62 -1.85
C PHE A 52 -12.19 -17.61 -2.96
N CYS A 53 -12.86 -17.49 -4.11
CA CYS A 53 -12.59 -18.30 -5.29
C CYS A 53 -12.90 -17.48 -6.55
N ALA A 54 -11.99 -17.47 -7.52
CA ALA A 54 -12.21 -16.77 -8.80
C ALA A 54 -13.37 -17.38 -9.61
N GLY A 55 -13.70 -18.66 -9.37
CA GLY A 55 -14.85 -19.33 -9.98
C GLY A 55 -16.20 -18.96 -9.37
N ASN A 56 -16.24 -18.21 -8.27
CA ASN A 56 -17.49 -17.76 -7.65
C ASN A 56 -18.00 -16.48 -8.35
N VAL A 57 -18.52 -16.63 -9.56
CA VAL A 57 -19.17 -15.56 -10.33
C VAL A 57 -20.69 -15.69 -10.30
N VAL A 58 -21.38 -14.65 -10.76
CA VAL A 58 -22.86 -14.58 -10.83
C VAL A 58 -23.30 -14.35 -12.27
N PRO A 59 -24.56 -14.66 -12.65
CA PRO A 59 -25.08 -14.40 -13.98
C PRO A 59 -24.80 -12.96 -14.44
N GLY A 60 -24.31 -12.82 -15.67
CA GLY A 60 -23.82 -11.55 -16.25
C GLY A 60 -22.30 -11.35 -16.18
N ILE A 61 -21.56 -12.27 -15.55
CA ILE A 61 -20.10 -12.31 -15.53
C ILE A 61 -19.65 -13.70 -15.96
N ASP A 62 -18.69 -13.79 -16.86
CA ASP A 62 -18.11 -15.06 -17.33
C ASP A 62 -16.58 -14.94 -17.43
N PHE A 63 -15.92 -16.03 -17.80
CA PHE A 63 -14.47 -16.13 -17.88
C PHE A 63 -13.95 -15.89 -19.30
N SER A 64 -12.65 -15.60 -19.39
CA SER A 64 -11.92 -15.55 -20.65
C SER A 64 -10.92 -16.72 -20.73
N ASN A 65 -10.30 -16.88 -21.90
CA ASN A 65 -9.24 -17.87 -22.13
C ASN A 65 -7.85 -17.44 -21.61
N ASP A 66 -7.79 -16.48 -20.66
CA ASP A 66 -6.56 -16.19 -19.93
C ASP A 66 -6.02 -17.49 -19.28
N PRO A 67 -4.84 -17.98 -19.72
CA PRO A 67 -4.34 -19.27 -19.29
C PRO A 67 -3.93 -19.32 -17.82
N LEU A 68 -3.71 -18.16 -17.17
CA LEU A 68 -3.49 -18.08 -15.73
C LEU A 68 -4.82 -18.15 -14.96
N LEU A 69 -5.86 -17.46 -15.45
CA LEU A 69 -7.21 -17.53 -14.88
C LEU A 69 -7.75 -18.97 -14.93
N GLN A 70 -7.62 -19.65 -16.07
CA GLN A 70 -8.12 -21.02 -16.26
C GLN A 70 -7.56 -22.00 -15.22
N GLY A 71 -6.26 -21.91 -14.89
CA GLY A 71 -5.66 -22.70 -13.81
C GLY A 71 -6.17 -22.31 -12.40
N ARG A 72 -6.45 -21.01 -12.20
CA ARG A 72 -7.00 -20.50 -10.94
C ARG A 72 -8.41 -21.04 -10.67
N LEU A 73 -9.27 -21.19 -11.68
CA LEU A 73 -10.64 -21.72 -11.51
C LEU A 73 -10.66 -23.09 -10.81
N PHE A 74 -9.62 -23.91 -11.01
CA PHE A 74 -9.43 -25.17 -10.30
C PHE A 74 -8.89 -24.99 -8.86
N SER A 75 -7.84 -24.21 -8.69
CA SER A 75 -7.02 -24.20 -7.46
C SER A 75 -7.76 -23.76 -6.20
N TYR A 76 -8.62 -22.73 -6.29
CA TYR A 76 -9.23 -22.14 -5.10
C TYR A 76 -10.22 -23.07 -4.43
N LEU A 77 -10.91 -23.95 -5.18
CA LEU A 77 -11.80 -24.96 -4.61
C LEU A 77 -10.99 -26.10 -3.97
N ASP A 78 -10.00 -26.62 -4.69
CA ASP A 78 -9.14 -27.73 -4.26
C ASP A 78 -8.44 -27.44 -2.92
N THR A 79 -7.85 -26.24 -2.78
CA THR A 79 -7.13 -25.89 -1.54
C THR A 79 -8.02 -25.88 -0.29
N GLN A 80 -9.33 -25.59 -0.42
CA GLN A 80 -10.24 -25.55 0.73
C GLN A 80 -10.51 -26.92 1.31
N LEU A 81 -10.41 -27.98 0.50
CA LEU A 81 -10.70 -29.35 0.95
C LEU A 81 -9.81 -29.76 2.12
N ILE A 82 -8.57 -29.29 2.15
CA ILE A 82 -7.65 -29.51 3.27
C ILE A 82 -7.68 -28.33 4.24
N ARG A 83 -7.57 -27.09 3.73
CA ARG A 83 -7.47 -25.89 4.59
C ARG A 83 -8.65 -25.73 5.53
N LEU A 84 -9.85 -26.03 5.06
CA LEU A 84 -11.11 -25.90 5.80
C LEU A 84 -11.78 -27.25 6.10
N GLY A 85 -11.02 -28.34 5.97
CA GLY A 85 -11.39 -29.65 6.50
C GLY A 85 -12.48 -30.41 5.73
N GLY A 86 -12.80 -30.03 4.49
CA GLY A 86 -13.67 -30.80 3.62
C GLY A 86 -14.48 -29.97 2.62
N PRO A 87 -15.44 -30.57 1.91
CA PRO A 87 -16.23 -29.90 0.87
C PRO A 87 -17.30 -28.95 1.43
N ASN A 88 -17.61 -29.02 2.72
CA ASN A 88 -18.66 -28.21 3.35
C ASN A 88 -18.18 -26.84 3.87
N PHE A 89 -17.03 -26.34 3.41
CA PHE A 89 -16.50 -25.04 3.83
C PHE A 89 -17.43 -23.85 3.52
N HIS A 90 -18.35 -24.02 2.57
CA HIS A 90 -19.39 -23.05 2.22
C HIS A 90 -20.47 -22.91 3.32
N GLU A 91 -20.55 -23.85 4.26
CA GLU A 91 -21.47 -23.79 5.40
C GLU A 91 -20.88 -23.04 6.60
N ILE A 92 -19.57 -22.76 6.62
CA ILE A 92 -18.94 -21.90 7.63
C ILE A 92 -19.59 -20.51 7.57
N PRO A 93 -20.00 -19.91 8.70
CA PRO A 93 -20.84 -18.71 8.71
C PRO A 93 -20.39 -17.55 7.81
N ILE A 94 -19.08 -17.27 7.73
CA ILE A 94 -18.54 -16.17 6.91
C ILE A 94 -18.61 -16.44 5.39
N ASN A 95 -18.68 -17.71 4.98
CA ASN A 95 -18.69 -18.13 3.57
C ASN A 95 -20.11 -18.37 3.04
N ARG A 96 -21.10 -18.42 3.92
CA ARG A 96 -22.47 -18.73 3.54
C ARG A 96 -23.04 -17.62 2.66
N PRO A 97 -23.69 -17.96 1.53
CA PRO A 97 -24.45 -16.95 0.80
C PRO A 97 -25.62 -16.49 1.66
N VAL A 98 -26.03 -15.24 1.45
CA VAL A 98 -27.26 -14.69 2.02
C VAL A 98 -28.50 -15.16 1.25
N ALA A 99 -28.33 -15.62 0.01
CA ALA A 99 -29.38 -16.20 -0.81
C ALA A 99 -29.62 -17.68 -0.46
N PRO A 100 -30.85 -18.21 -0.64
CA PRO A 100 -31.13 -19.63 -0.44
C PRO A 100 -30.30 -20.53 -1.36
N ILE A 101 -29.84 -21.67 -0.85
CA ILE A 101 -29.16 -22.72 -1.63
C ILE A 101 -30.05 -23.96 -1.62
N HIS A 102 -30.33 -24.50 -2.81
CA HIS A 102 -30.97 -25.81 -2.95
C HIS A 102 -30.28 -26.58 -4.07
N ASN A 103 -29.72 -27.75 -3.74
CA ASN A 103 -29.09 -28.65 -4.70
C ASN A 103 -29.17 -30.10 -4.21
N ASN A 104 -28.56 -31.00 -4.97
CA ASN A 104 -28.54 -32.44 -4.68
C ASN A 104 -27.23 -32.94 -4.04
N GLN A 105 -26.32 -32.05 -3.63
CA GLN A 105 -25.11 -32.43 -2.92
C GLN A 105 -25.45 -32.82 -1.47
N ARG A 106 -24.77 -33.84 -0.93
CA ARG A 106 -25.00 -34.41 0.41
C ARG A 106 -23.67 -34.77 1.08
N ASP A 107 -23.74 -35.06 2.37
CA ASP A 107 -22.66 -35.62 3.19
C ASP A 107 -21.40 -34.72 3.25
N GLY A 108 -20.22 -35.33 3.32
CA GLY A 108 -18.94 -34.64 3.54
C GLY A 108 -18.67 -34.33 5.02
N TYR A 109 -17.40 -34.06 5.34
CA TYR A 109 -17.01 -33.72 6.71
C TYR A 109 -17.73 -32.45 7.18
N HIS A 110 -18.12 -32.46 8.46
CA HIS A 110 -18.76 -31.34 9.14
C HIS A 110 -20.02 -30.79 8.45
N ARG A 111 -20.82 -31.67 7.83
CA ARG A 111 -22.11 -31.31 7.25
C ARG A 111 -23.03 -30.71 8.33
N MET A 112 -23.37 -29.43 8.17
CA MET A 112 -24.25 -28.67 9.07
C MET A 112 -25.70 -28.72 8.59
N THR A 113 -25.95 -28.60 7.28
CA THR A 113 -27.30 -28.61 6.73
C THR A 113 -27.89 -30.02 6.77
N ILE A 114 -29.07 -30.15 7.37
CA ILE A 114 -29.88 -31.37 7.31
C ILE A 114 -30.83 -31.23 6.13
N ASP A 115 -30.49 -31.84 4.99
CA ASP A 115 -31.34 -31.84 3.80
C ASP A 115 -32.61 -32.67 4.04
N GLN A 116 -33.77 -32.07 3.76
CA GLN A 116 -35.07 -32.73 3.88
C GLN A 116 -35.52 -33.33 2.54
N GLY A 117 -36.15 -34.50 2.58
CA GLY A 117 -36.71 -35.16 1.41
C GLY A 117 -36.17 -36.58 1.21
N ALA A 118 -36.76 -37.29 0.25
CA ALA A 118 -36.43 -38.68 -0.03
C ALA A 118 -35.41 -38.86 -1.18
N VAL A 119 -34.91 -37.76 -1.75
CA VAL A 119 -34.11 -37.76 -2.98
C VAL A 119 -32.85 -36.90 -2.86
N SER A 120 -31.78 -37.35 -3.50
CA SER A 120 -30.48 -36.67 -3.65
C SER A 120 -29.95 -36.70 -5.09
N TYR A 121 -30.85 -36.79 -6.08
CA TYR A 121 -30.49 -36.86 -7.51
C TYR A 121 -31.52 -36.16 -8.40
N HIS A 122 -31.09 -35.83 -9.63
CA HIS A 122 -31.92 -35.25 -10.68
C HIS A 122 -31.58 -35.92 -12.03
N PRO A 123 -32.56 -36.24 -12.90
CA PRO A 123 -33.99 -36.04 -12.69
C PRO A 123 -34.61 -37.08 -11.74
N ASN A 124 -35.72 -36.73 -11.07
CA ASN A 124 -36.45 -37.62 -10.16
C ASN A 124 -37.97 -37.46 -10.23
N SER A 125 -38.72 -38.55 -10.01
CA SER A 125 -40.19 -38.53 -9.97
C SER A 125 -40.75 -38.40 -8.54
N ILE A 126 -40.03 -38.91 -7.54
CA ILE A 126 -40.47 -39.00 -6.14
C ILE A 126 -40.74 -37.61 -5.54
N GLN A 127 -39.96 -36.60 -5.94
CA GLN A 127 -40.07 -35.23 -5.45
C GLN A 127 -40.38 -34.25 -6.59
N LYS A 128 -41.10 -34.71 -7.61
CA LYS A 128 -41.52 -33.92 -8.78
C LYS A 128 -40.36 -33.11 -9.39
N ASN A 129 -39.18 -33.72 -9.44
CA ASN A 129 -37.96 -33.16 -10.03
C ASN A 129 -37.35 -31.92 -9.34
N THR A 130 -37.79 -31.60 -8.11
CA THR A 130 -37.22 -30.49 -7.31
C THR A 130 -35.95 -30.90 -6.53
N PRO A 131 -34.99 -29.98 -6.27
CA PRO A 131 -34.88 -28.66 -6.90
C PRO A 131 -34.61 -28.78 -8.41
N GLU A 132 -35.20 -27.88 -9.19
CA GLU A 132 -35.08 -27.86 -10.64
C GLU A 132 -33.97 -26.90 -11.09
N PRO A 133 -33.30 -27.17 -12.24
CA PRO A 133 -32.42 -26.18 -12.87
C PRO A 133 -33.19 -24.89 -13.18
N ALA A 134 -32.62 -23.74 -12.85
CA ALA A 134 -33.18 -22.44 -13.22
C ALA A 134 -33.14 -22.27 -14.75
N SER A 135 -34.19 -21.67 -15.32
CA SER A 135 -34.23 -21.30 -16.75
C SER A 135 -33.52 -19.96 -17.00
N ASP A 136 -33.27 -19.62 -18.28
CA ASP A 136 -32.76 -18.29 -18.65
C ASP A 136 -33.70 -17.16 -18.20
N VAL A 137 -35.01 -17.40 -18.21
CA VAL A 137 -36.03 -16.45 -17.72
C VAL A 137 -35.92 -16.23 -16.21
N ASP A 138 -35.42 -17.25 -15.47
CA ASP A 138 -35.19 -17.20 -14.03
C ASP A 138 -33.75 -16.74 -13.68
N ASN A 139 -33.01 -16.20 -14.65
CA ASN A 139 -31.63 -15.74 -14.49
C ASN A 139 -30.66 -16.87 -14.08
N GLY A 140 -30.82 -18.05 -14.68
CA GLY A 140 -29.84 -19.14 -14.59
C GLY A 140 -28.46 -18.72 -15.12
N TYR A 141 -27.39 -19.29 -14.57
CA TYR A 141 -26.04 -19.02 -15.08
C TYR A 141 -25.87 -19.68 -16.45
N LEU A 142 -25.52 -18.87 -17.45
CA LEU A 142 -25.26 -19.32 -18.82
C LEU A 142 -23.85 -18.87 -19.23
N HIS A 143 -23.06 -19.82 -19.72
CA HIS A 143 -21.79 -19.48 -20.34
C HIS A 143 -22.01 -18.79 -21.68
N TYR A 144 -21.18 -17.79 -21.97
CA TYR A 144 -21.08 -17.24 -23.31
C TYR A 144 -20.67 -18.34 -24.29
N ALA A 145 -21.35 -18.42 -25.43
CA ALA A 145 -21.11 -19.43 -26.45
C ALA A 145 -19.89 -19.07 -27.33
N GLU A 146 -18.74 -18.94 -26.69
CA GLU A 146 -17.48 -18.57 -27.34
C GLU A 146 -17.11 -19.58 -28.43
N LYS A 147 -16.63 -19.08 -29.58
CA LYS A 147 -16.12 -19.92 -30.65
C LYS A 147 -14.69 -20.36 -30.34
N VAL A 148 -14.50 -21.66 -30.10
CA VAL A 148 -13.17 -22.26 -29.91
C VAL A 148 -12.76 -23.03 -31.17
N ASP A 149 -11.62 -22.66 -31.77
CA ASP A 149 -11.01 -23.35 -32.91
C ASP A 149 -9.50 -23.53 -32.67
N GLY A 150 -9.00 -24.76 -32.80
CA GLY A 150 -7.59 -25.05 -32.52
C GLY A 150 -7.27 -26.53 -32.30
N LYS A 151 -6.01 -26.82 -31.95
CA LYS A 151 -5.51 -28.16 -31.62
C LYS A 151 -5.21 -28.25 -30.13
N LYS A 152 -5.32 -29.46 -29.57
CA LYS A 152 -4.90 -29.73 -28.19
C LYS A 152 -3.37 -29.71 -28.11
N VAL A 153 -2.81 -28.65 -27.53
CA VAL A 153 -1.36 -28.43 -27.39
C VAL A 153 -1.00 -27.95 -25.98
N ARG A 154 0.28 -28.03 -25.62
CA ARG A 154 0.86 -27.40 -24.43
C ARG A 154 1.84 -26.33 -24.88
N GLU A 155 1.30 -25.24 -25.39
CA GLU A 155 2.07 -24.16 -25.99
C GLU A 155 1.54 -22.81 -25.48
N ARG A 156 2.41 -21.79 -25.48
CA ARG A 156 2.00 -20.41 -25.23
C ARG A 156 1.76 -19.74 -26.57
N SER A 157 0.72 -18.91 -26.66
CA SER A 157 0.48 -18.11 -27.87
C SER A 157 1.70 -17.25 -28.20
N GLU A 158 1.96 -17.06 -29.49
CA GLU A 158 3.02 -16.17 -29.98
C GLU A 158 2.82 -14.73 -29.50
N SER A 159 1.56 -14.30 -29.32
CA SER A 159 1.21 -12.97 -28.81
C SER A 159 1.72 -12.68 -27.39
N PHE A 160 2.08 -13.71 -26.62
CA PHE A 160 2.60 -13.59 -25.25
C PHE A 160 4.14 -13.47 -25.21
N LYS A 161 4.82 -13.48 -26.37
CA LYS A 161 6.31 -13.46 -26.43
C LYS A 161 6.93 -12.09 -26.21
N ASP A 162 6.13 -11.03 -26.14
CA ASP A 162 6.61 -9.71 -25.73
C ASP A 162 6.74 -9.65 -24.21
N ASN A 163 7.99 -9.68 -23.73
CA ASN A 163 8.30 -9.71 -22.30
C ASN A 163 8.81 -8.36 -21.76
N TYR A 164 9.04 -7.38 -22.62
CA TYR A 164 9.83 -6.20 -22.24
C TYR A 164 9.13 -4.88 -22.51
N SER A 165 8.21 -4.78 -23.49
CA SER A 165 7.64 -3.48 -23.89
C SER A 165 6.93 -2.77 -22.74
N GLN A 166 6.11 -3.49 -21.97
CA GLN A 166 5.39 -2.92 -20.83
C GLN A 166 6.27 -2.72 -19.60
N ALA A 167 7.37 -3.47 -19.46
CA ALA A 167 8.38 -3.17 -18.44
C ALA A 167 9.05 -1.82 -18.76
N THR A 168 9.34 -1.54 -20.04
CA THR A 168 9.86 -0.23 -20.48
C THR A 168 8.81 0.86 -20.27
N LEU A 169 7.55 0.63 -20.66
CA LEU A 169 6.43 1.55 -20.41
C LEU A 169 6.33 1.90 -18.92
N PHE A 170 6.34 0.90 -18.04
CA PHE A 170 6.28 1.10 -16.60
C PHE A 170 7.45 1.95 -16.10
N TRP A 171 8.69 1.58 -16.46
CA TRP A 171 9.89 2.34 -16.12
C TRP A 171 9.83 3.80 -16.59
N ASN A 172 9.40 4.03 -17.83
CA ASN A 172 9.25 5.38 -18.40
C ASN A 172 8.22 6.23 -17.64
N SER A 173 7.26 5.59 -16.99
CA SER A 173 6.16 6.25 -16.28
C SER A 173 6.52 6.67 -14.86
N MET A 174 7.60 6.12 -14.29
CA MET A 174 8.00 6.40 -12.91
C MET A 174 8.59 7.80 -12.76
N SER A 175 8.23 8.47 -11.67
CA SER A 175 8.88 9.71 -11.24
C SER A 175 10.33 9.46 -10.80
N GLU A 176 11.14 10.51 -10.71
CA GLU A 176 12.55 10.39 -10.30
C GLU A 176 12.75 9.69 -8.93
N PRO A 177 11.95 9.96 -7.88
CA PRO A 177 12.05 9.22 -6.62
C PRO A 177 11.69 7.73 -6.78
N GLU A 178 10.66 7.41 -7.56
CA GLU A 178 10.23 6.03 -7.80
C GLU A 178 11.29 5.25 -8.59
N LYS A 179 11.89 5.87 -9.62
CA LYS A 179 13.02 5.28 -10.35
C LYS A 179 14.18 4.97 -9.44
N GLN A 180 14.54 5.91 -8.56
CA GLN A 180 15.60 5.68 -7.57
C GLN A 180 15.24 4.53 -6.63
N HIS A 181 14.00 4.46 -6.11
CA HIS A 181 13.59 3.36 -5.24
C HIS A 181 13.62 2.00 -5.95
N ILE A 182 13.29 1.94 -7.24
CA ILE A 182 13.42 0.71 -8.03
C ILE A 182 14.90 0.29 -8.13
N ILE A 183 15.80 1.22 -8.41
CA ILE A 183 17.25 0.97 -8.46
C ILE A 183 17.75 0.48 -7.11
N ASP A 184 17.40 1.17 -6.02
CA ASP A 184 17.79 0.82 -4.65
C ASP A 184 17.24 -0.56 -4.25
N ALA A 185 16.03 -0.91 -4.70
CA ALA A 185 15.45 -2.24 -4.50
C ALA A 185 16.27 -3.33 -5.20
N PHE A 186 16.75 -3.11 -6.43
CA PHE A 186 17.68 -4.04 -7.08
C PHE A 186 19.01 -4.14 -6.34
N HIS A 187 19.54 -3.01 -5.85
CA HIS A 187 20.77 -3.00 -5.06
C HIS A 187 20.61 -3.82 -3.78
N PHE A 188 19.45 -3.75 -3.13
CA PHE A 188 19.14 -4.54 -1.95
C PHE A 188 18.95 -6.03 -2.30
N GLU A 189 17.95 -6.35 -3.11
CA GLU A 189 17.54 -7.75 -3.39
C GLU A 189 18.64 -8.53 -4.13
N VAL A 190 19.10 -7.98 -5.26
CA VAL A 190 20.09 -8.66 -6.12
C VAL A 190 21.50 -8.49 -5.56
N GLY A 191 21.78 -7.41 -4.83
CA GLY A 191 23.04 -7.24 -4.11
C GLY A 191 23.29 -8.34 -3.08
N SER A 192 22.23 -8.84 -2.44
CA SER A 192 22.30 -9.97 -1.49
C SER A 192 22.46 -11.35 -2.14
N VAL A 193 22.29 -11.48 -3.45
CA VAL A 193 22.51 -12.75 -4.17
C VAL A 193 23.99 -13.11 -4.13
N LYS A 194 24.32 -14.34 -3.72
CA LYS A 194 25.72 -14.77 -3.61
C LYS A 194 26.38 -15.08 -4.96
N ASP A 195 25.60 -15.60 -5.90
CA ASP A 195 26.10 -16.00 -7.22
C ASP A 195 26.23 -14.78 -8.16
N LYS A 196 27.48 -14.47 -8.53
CA LYS A 196 27.80 -13.35 -9.43
C LYS A 196 27.24 -13.54 -10.84
N TYR A 197 27.11 -14.78 -11.32
CA TYR A 197 26.53 -15.04 -12.64
C TYR A 197 25.03 -14.72 -12.66
N ILE A 198 24.33 -14.99 -11.56
CA ILE A 198 22.92 -14.61 -11.43
C ILE A 198 22.79 -13.09 -11.46
N LYS A 199 23.62 -12.36 -10.69
CA LYS A 199 23.63 -10.89 -10.73
C LYS A 199 23.85 -10.34 -12.14
N GLN A 200 24.81 -10.90 -12.88
CA GLN A 200 25.08 -10.48 -14.25
C GLN A 200 23.87 -10.76 -15.16
N ARG A 201 23.25 -11.93 -15.05
CA ARG A 201 22.06 -12.26 -15.85
C ARG A 201 20.88 -11.33 -15.59
N VAL A 202 20.73 -10.82 -14.37
CA VAL A 202 19.71 -9.80 -14.06
C VAL A 202 20.01 -8.51 -14.82
N VAL A 203 21.26 -8.03 -14.79
CA VAL A 203 21.67 -6.84 -15.56
C VAL A 203 21.44 -7.04 -17.06
N ASP A 204 21.88 -8.19 -17.59
CA ASP A 204 21.72 -8.52 -19.00
C ASP A 204 20.24 -8.57 -19.41
N MET A 205 19.37 -9.07 -18.52
CA MET A 205 17.92 -9.11 -18.75
C MET A 205 17.33 -7.70 -18.76
N PHE A 206 17.63 -6.87 -17.75
CA PHE A 206 17.11 -5.49 -17.69
C PHE A 206 17.67 -4.58 -18.77
N ASN A 207 18.80 -4.93 -19.38
CA ASN A 207 19.29 -4.22 -20.58
C ASN A 207 18.34 -4.39 -21.78
N ASN A 208 17.46 -5.41 -21.79
CA ASN A 208 16.38 -5.50 -22.79
C ASN A 208 15.22 -4.54 -22.50
N VAL A 209 15.08 -4.07 -21.26
CA VAL A 209 14.04 -3.14 -20.82
C VAL A 209 14.49 -1.70 -21.04
N ASP A 210 15.60 -1.31 -20.40
CA ASP A 210 16.20 0.01 -20.52
C ASP A 210 17.70 -0.04 -20.19
N GLY A 211 18.54 0.49 -21.09
CA GLY A 211 19.99 0.43 -20.93
C GLY A 211 20.53 1.28 -19.77
N GLN A 212 19.92 2.42 -19.45
CA GLN A 212 20.35 3.24 -18.33
C GLN A 212 20.00 2.59 -17.00
N LEU A 213 18.79 2.04 -16.87
CA LEU A 213 18.40 1.23 -15.73
C LEU A 213 19.38 0.08 -15.49
N ALA A 214 19.73 -0.68 -16.52
CA ALA A 214 20.69 -1.78 -16.39
C ALA A 214 22.07 -1.32 -15.91
N ILE A 215 22.55 -0.16 -16.38
CA ILE A 215 23.80 0.45 -15.92
C ILE A 215 23.72 0.82 -14.44
N GLU A 216 22.63 1.46 -14.00
CA GLU A 216 22.45 1.84 -12.60
C GLU A 216 22.29 0.62 -11.67
N ILE A 217 21.59 -0.43 -12.10
CA ILE A 217 21.51 -1.70 -11.38
C ILE A 217 22.91 -2.30 -11.19
N ALA A 218 23.70 -2.38 -12.28
CA ALA A 218 25.02 -3.00 -12.26
C ALA A 218 25.97 -2.37 -11.22
N LYS A 219 25.90 -1.03 -11.07
CA LYS A 219 26.74 -0.27 -10.12
C LYS A 219 26.59 -0.75 -8.68
N GLY A 220 25.36 -0.98 -8.21
CA GLY A 220 25.12 -1.30 -6.80
C GLY A 220 25.26 -2.78 -6.45
N ILE A 221 25.24 -3.68 -7.43
CA ILE A 221 25.25 -5.13 -7.18
C ILE A 221 26.62 -5.79 -7.44
N GLY A 222 27.59 -5.04 -7.97
CA GLY A 222 28.92 -5.56 -8.31
C GLY A 222 28.95 -6.42 -9.58
N ALA A 223 28.08 -6.11 -10.55
CA ALA A 223 28.06 -6.72 -11.88
C ALA A 223 28.72 -5.82 -12.92
N MET A 224 29.01 -6.33 -14.12
CA MET A 224 29.52 -5.51 -15.22
C MET A 224 28.36 -4.80 -15.92
N PRO A 225 28.46 -3.48 -16.16
CA PRO A 225 27.46 -2.77 -16.94
C PRO A 225 27.44 -3.29 -18.39
N PRO A 226 26.28 -3.21 -19.08
CA PRO A 226 26.19 -3.65 -20.48
C PRO A 226 27.12 -2.82 -21.38
N LYS A 227 27.79 -3.48 -22.33
CA LYS A 227 28.69 -2.80 -23.29
C LYS A 227 27.92 -1.89 -24.26
N THR A 228 26.70 -2.28 -24.59
CA THR A 228 25.79 -1.55 -25.47
C THR A 228 24.47 -1.40 -24.73
N ALA A 229 24.01 -0.16 -24.56
CA ALA A 229 22.71 0.13 -24.01
C ALA A 229 21.63 -0.47 -24.92
N GLY A 230 20.84 -1.38 -24.38
CA GLY A 230 19.69 -1.97 -25.07
C GLY A 230 18.40 -1.21 -24.77
N GLY A 231 17.28 -1.88 -25.00
CA GLY A 231 15.94 -1.37 -24.78
C GLY A 231 14.98 -1.85 -25.88
N THR A 232 13.70 -1.67 -25.65
CA THR A 232 12.63 -2.10 -26.57
C THR A 232 12.33 -1.08 -27.68
N GLY A 233 12.85 0.14 -27.56
CA GLY A 233 12.46 1.28 -28.42
C GLY A 233 11.13 1.94 -28.03
N VAL A 234 10.43 1.42 -27.01
CA VAL A 234 9.20 2.02 -26.49
C VAL A 234 9.52 3.35 -25.79
N THR A 235 8.93 4.43 -26.30
CA THR A 235 9.00 5.78 -25.71
C THR A 235 7.74 6.19 -24.97
N ALA A 236 6.66 5.39 -25.09
CA ALA A 236 5.41 5.63 -24.41
C ALA A 236 5.57 5.54 -22.88
N SER A 237 4.64 6.18 -22.18
CA SER A 237 4.46 6.11 -20.72
C SER A 237 2.95 6.06 -20.42
N SER A 238 2.61 5.53 -19.24
CA SER A 238 1.28 5.49 -18.66
C SER A 238 1.34 6.12 -17.26
N PRO A 239 1.15 7.44 -17.12
CA PRO A 239 1.22 8.12 -15.83
C PRO A 239 0.32 7.53 -14.74
N ALA A 240 -0.73 6.79 -15.11
CA ALA A 240 -1.62 6.09 -14.19
C ALA A 240 -0.91 5.05 -13.30
N VAL A 241 0.22 4.48 -13.76
CA VAL A 241 0.98 3.49 -12.96
C VAL A 241 1.91 4.11 -11.92
N SER A 242 2.18 5.42 -12.00
CA SER A 242 2.99 6.14 -11.01
C SER A 242 2.15 6.50 -9.79
N GLN A 243 2.71 6.30 -8.61
CA GLN A 243 2.11 6.71 -7.34
C GLN A 243 2.29 8.20 -7.05
N ALA A 244 3.14 8.91 -7.81
CA ALA A 244 3.41 10.33 -7.60
C ALA A 244 2.16 11.22 -7.73
N ASN A 245 1.19 10.78 -8.54
CA ASN A 245 -0.05 11.51 -8.84
C ASN A 245 -1.26 11.02 -8.03
N THR A 246 -1.04 10.21 -6.99
CA THR A 246 -2.12 9.72 -6.13
C THR A 246 -2.74 10.81 -5.27
N ILE A 247 -3.94 10.55 -4.73
CA ILE A 247 -4.64 11.49 -3.86
C ILE A 247 -3.85 11.67 -2.55
N LYS A 248 -3.47 12.91 -2.27
CA LYS A 248 -2.66 13.31 -1.12
C LYS A 248 -3.52 14.02 -0.07
N ILE A 249 -3.79 13.34 1.04
CA ILE A 249 -4.59 13.89 2.16
C ILE A 249 -3.98 13.50 3.51
N ALA A 250 -4.14 14.38 4.51
CA ALA A 250 -3.64 14.16 5.87
C ALA A 250 -4.58 13.31 6.74
N LYS A 251 -5.87 13.24 6.40
CA LYS A 251 -6.86 12.47 7.16
C LYS A 251 -6.38 11.02 7.37
N THR A 252 -6.59 10.51 8.59
CA THR A 252 -6.15 9.20 9.12
C THR A 252 -4.66 9.03 9.38
N ARG A 253 -3.81 10.01 9.06
CA ARG A 253 -2.36 9.94 9.32
C ARG A 253 -2.06 10.05 10.82
N LYS A 254 -0.88 9.57 11.23
CA LYS A 254 -0.41 9.59 12.61
C LYS A 254 0.82 10.48 12.80
N VAL A 255 0.80 11.32 13.83
CA VAL A 255 1.92 12.19 14.23
C VAL A 255 2.41 11.78 15.61
N ALA A 256 3.72 11.49 15.72
CA ALA A 256 4.38 11.38 17.02
C ALA A 256 4.63 12.77 17.58
N VAL A 257 4.24 13.01 18.82
CA VAL A 257 4.48 14.27 19.52
C VAL A 257 5.50 14.01 20.64
N LEU A 258 6.73 14.50 20.45
CA LEU A 258 7.83 14.28 21.41
C LEU A 258 7.70 15.29 22.54
N VAL A 259 7.46 14.80 23.76
CA VAL A 259 7.19 15.65 24.93
C VAL A 259 7.78 15.03 26.19
N ASP A 260 8.25 15.87 27.09
CA ASP A 260 8.63 15.57 28.47
C ASP A 260 8.13 16.71 29.40
N LYS A 261 8.41 16.61 30.70
CA LYS A 261 8.00 17.57 31.74
C LYS A 261 8.33 19.03 31.39
N GLY A 262 7.44 19.94 31.74
CA GLY A 262 7.60 21.38 31.54
C GLY A 262 7.43 21.81 30.08
N PHE A 263 6.54 21.14 29.36
CA PHE A 263 6.09 21.52 28.02
C PHE A 263 5.07 22.66 28.07
N ASN A 264 4.89 23.35 26.95
CA ASN A 264 3.87 24.38 26.78
C ASN A 264 2.48 23.74 26.52
N TYR A 265 1.62 23.72 27.53
CA TYR A 265 0.31 23.06 27.44
C TYR A 265 -0.67 23.74 26.47
N PRO A 266 -0.88 25.07 26.50
CA PRO A 266 -1.77 25.74 25.55
C PRO A 266 -1.38 25.50 24.09
N GLU A 267 -0.09 25.57 23.77
CA GLU A 267 0.43 25.33 22.43
C GLU A 267 0.19 23.88 21.97
N LEU A 268 0.54 22.91 22.82
CA LEU A 268 0.34 21.49 22.52
C LEU A 268 -1.13 21.18 22.25
N MET A 269 -2.05 21.73 23.05
CA MET A 269 -3.48 21.53 22.85
C MET A 269 -3.97 22.20 21.56
N GLN A 270 -3.52 23.42 21.26
CA GLN A 270 -3.84 24.09 19.98
C GLN A 270 -3.40 23.23 18.77
N PHE A 271 -2.20 22.64 18.84
CA PHE A 271 -1.69 21.72 17.82
C PHE A 271 -2.56 20.46 17.70
N MET A 272 -2.80 19.76 18.81
CA MET A 272 -3.55 18.49 18.82
C MET A 272 -5.00 18.68 18.34
N ASP A 273 -5.64 19.79 18.71
CA ASP A 273 -6.99 20.12 18.24
C ASP A 273 -7.02 20.43 16.74
N ALA A 274 -6.03 21.16 16.22
CA ALA A 274 -5.92 21.41 14.79
C ALA A 274 -5.72 20.11 13.98
N MET A 275 -4.85 19.21 14.44
CA MET A 275 -4.65 17.89 13.83
C MET A 275 -5.95 17.07 13.84
N LYS A 276 -6.62 17.01 15.00
CA LYS A 276 -7.87 16.26 15.17
C LYS A 276 -8.99 16.77 14.25
N ASN A 277 -9.11 18.09 14.07
CA ASN A 277 -10.11 18.69 13.19
C ASN A 277 -9.92 18.28 11.71
N GLU A 278 -8.69 18.00 11.29
CA GLU A 278 -8.36 17.45 9.97
C GLU A 278 -8.38 15.90 9.92
N GLY A 279 -8.74 15.25 11.03
CA GLY A 279 -8.76 13.79 11.15
C GLY A 279 -7.38 13.16 11.22
N VAL A 280 -6.35 13.91 11.61
CA VAL A 280 -5.01 13.44 11.91
C VAL A 280 -4.95 12.98 13.37
N HIS A 281 -4.36 11.82 13.62
CA HIS A 281 -4.18 11.28 14.96
C HIS A 281 -2.83 11.69 15.54
N THR A 282 -2.81 12.18 16.77
CA THR A 282 -1.58 12.53 17.51
C THR A 282 -1.37 11.54 18.65
N GLU A 283 -0.14 11.09 18.87
CA GLU A 283 0.23 10.22 20.00
C GLU A 283 1.44 10.83 20.73
N ILE A 284 1.31 11.01 22.05
CA ILE A 284 2.40 11.53 22.89
C ILE A 284 3.45 10.42 23.10
N VAL A 285 4.70 10.72 22.75
CA VAL A 285 5.85 9.84 22.92
C VAL A 285 6.84 10.49 23.87
N SER A 286 7.26 9.75 24.91
CA SER A 286 8.21 10.23 25.92
C SER A 286 9.15 9.12 26.40
N LYS A 287 10.03 9.41 27.35
CA LYS A 287 10.93 8.39 27.94
C LYS A 287 10.18 7.35 28.77
N SER A 288 9.17 7.79 29.50
CA SER A 288 8.41 6.97 30.45
C SER A 288 6.92 7.12 30.20
N LEU A 289 6.15 6.05 30.46
CA LEU A 289 4.68 6.09 30.42
C LEU A 289 4.11 6.81 31.65
N GLY A 290 2.81 7.16 31.57
CA GLY A 290 2.07 7.81 32.64
C GLY A 290 1.87 9.31 32.40
N MET A 291 1.52 10.05 33.45
CA MET A 291 1.25 11.49 33.37
C MET A 291 2.55 12.30 33.42
N ILE A 292 2.73 13.20 32.46
CA ILE A 292 3.77 14.24 32.50
C ILE A 292 3.13 15.62 32.75
N THR A 293 3.82 16.47 33.49
CA THR A 293 3.29 17.78 33.94
C THR A 293 3.90 18.91 33.12
N SER A 294 3.08 19.82 32.62
CA SER A 294 3.47 21.04 31.88
C SER A 294 4.02 22.13 32.79
N GLU A 295 4.50 23.22 32.20
CA GLU A 295 5.00 24.39 32.94
C GLU A 295 3.93 25.10 33.80
N ASP A 296 2.66 25.04 33.39
CA ASP A 296 1.51 25.60 34.09
C ASP A 296 0.79 24.60 35.03
N GLY A 297 1.39 23.42 35.23
CA GLY A 297 0.90 22.40 36.17
C GLY A 297 -0.24 21.51 35.64
N LYS A 298 -0.59 21.61 34.36
CA LYS A 298 -1.50 20.66 33.68
C LYS A 298 -0.79 19.35 33.39
N GLN A 299 -1.57 18.30 33.13
CA GLN A 299 -1.04 16.97 32.87
C GLN A 299 -1.54 16.40 31.56
N ILE A 300 -0.70 15.60 30.91
CA ILE A 300 -1.05 14.81 29.73
C ILE A 300 -0.49 13.39 29.89
N GLU A 301 -1.25 12.41 29.41
CA GLU A 301 -0.86 11.00 29.46
C GLU A 301 0.03 10.65 28.26
N VAL A 302 1.14 9.97 28.54
CA VAL A 302 2.06 9.45 27.53
C VAL A 302 1.49 8.15 26.95
N GLY A 303 1.24 8.12 25.64
CA GLY A 303 0.73 6.94 24.95
C GLY A 303 1.79 5.89 24.64
N ARG A 304 3.02 6.31 24.36
CA ARG A 304 4.14 5.42 24.02
C ARG A 304 5.46 5.87 24.64
N ASN A 305 6.35 4.92 24.85
CA ASN A 305 7.74 5.23 25.17
C ASN A 305 8.67 4.84 24.01
N TYR A 306 9.93 5.29 24.05
CA TYR A 306 10.87 5.01 22.96
C TYR A 306 11.21 3.52 22.77
N LEU A 307 10.90 2.66 23.74
CA LEU A 307 11.10 1.21 23.61
C LEU A 307 9.98 0.52 22.82
N ASN A 308 8.79 1.13 22.74
CA ASN A 308 7.64 0.57 22.04
C ASN A 308 7.07 1.49 20.94
N ALA A 309 7.82 2.53 20.58
CA ALA A 309 7.57 3.44 19.49
C ALA A 309 8.87 3.87 18.82
N ALA A 310 8.87 3.90 17.49
CA ALA A 310 9.94 4.42 16.66
C ALA A 310 9.33 5.29 15.57
N SER A 311 10.12 6.14 14.91
CA SER A 311 9.55 7.09 13.94
C SER A 311 8.81 6.37 12.82
N ILE A 312 9.26 5.17 12.43
CA ILE A 312 8.65 4.30 11.40
C ILE A 312 7.15 4.03 11.61
N MET A 313 6.65 4.08 12.85
CA MET A 313 5.24 3.85 13.18
C MET A 313 4.32 5.06 12.89
N TYR A 314 4.91 6.21 12.54
CA TYR A 314 4.22 7.48 12.35
C TYR A 314 4.49 8.06 10.96
N ASP A 315 3.57 8.89 10.48
CA ASP A 315 3.70 9.61 9.21
C ASP A 315 4.50 10.91 9.36
N ALA A 316 4.50 11.53 10.54
CA ALA A 316 5.23 12.76 10.84
C ALA A 316 5.62 12.87 12.33
N VAL A 317 6.47 13.85 12.65
CA VAL A 317 6.94 14.11 14.02
C VAL A 317 6.78 15.58 14.37
N TYR A 318 6.31 15.87 15.58
CA TYR A 318 6.14 17.22 16.12
C TYR A 318 6.81 17.37 17.49
N VAL A 319 7.41 18.54 17.74
CA VAL A 319 8.04 18.91 19.01
C VAL A 319 7.48 20.27 19.47
N THR A 320 6.79 20.27 20.60
CA THR A 320 6.23 21.49 21.22
C THR A 320 7.28 22.24 22.05
N GLY A 321 7.05 23.53 22.30
CA GLY A 321 7.87 24.39 23.14
C GLY A 321 7.85 24.03 24.63
N GLY A 322 8.46 24.91 25.43
CA GLY A 322 8.69 24.73 26.86
C GLY A 322 10.15 24.40 27.15
N LYS A 323 10.85 25.33 27.81
CA LYS A 323 12.29 25.23 28.05
C LYS A 323 12.69 23.95 28.78
N GLN A 324 11.97 23.60 29.85
CA GLN A 324 12.26 22.42 30.64
C GLN A 324 11.99 21.12 29.86
N ASN A 325 10.98 21.11 28.99
CA ASN A 325 10.70 19.99 28.09
C ASN A 325 11.92 19.72 27.20
N ILE A 326 12.42 20.76 26.52
CA ILE A 326 13.53 20.60 25.58
C ILE A 326 14.86 20.33 26.28
N ASP A 327 15.14 20.97 27.43
CA ASP A 327 16.31 20.67 28.26
C ASP A 327 16.34 19.18 28.71
N SER A 328 15.17 18.55 28.82
CA SER A 328 15.04 17.12 29.12
C SER A 328 15.23 16.25 27.88
N LEU A 329 14.55 16.58 26.77
CA LEU A 329 14.64 15.82 25.51
C LEU A 329 16.06 15.84 24.92
N LEU A 330 16.80 16.94 25.05
CA LEU A 330 18.20 17.04 24.62
C LEU A 330 19.14 16.04 25.33
N LYS A 331 18.74 15.52 26.49
CA LYS A 331 19.49 14.51 27.25
C LYS A 331 19.07 13.08 26.90
N GLN A 332 18.17 12.92 25.93
CA GLN A 332 17.58 11.65 25.52
C GLN A 332 18.01 11.33 24.09
N GLY A 333 18.98 10.42 23.95
CA GLY A 333 19.47 10.00 22.63
C GLY A 333 18.34 9.49 21.73
N ASP A 334 17.34 8.82 22.30
CA ASP A 334 16.18 8.32 21.57
C ASP A 334 15.36 9.44 20.91
N ALA A 335 15.19 10.60 21.57
CA ALA A 335 14.45 11.73 21.01
C ALA A 335 15.16 12.33 19.78
N LEU A 336 16.49 12.49 19.86
CA LEU A 336 17.30 12.95 18.74
C LEU A 336 17.31 11.92 17.60
N HIS A 337 17.44 10.64 17.92
CA HIS A 337 17.35 9.57 16.94
C HIS A 337 15.98 9.55 16.24
N PHE A 338 14.89 9.78 16.97
CA PHE A 338 13.53 9.85 16.41
C PHE A 338 13.41 10.96 15.34
N ILE A 339 13.98 12.15 15.60
CA ILE A 339 14.03 13.25 14.63
C ILE A 339 14.90 12.87 13.42
N ASN A 340 16.10 12.34 13.67
CA ASN A 340 17.03 11.95 12.61
C ASN A 340 16.45 10.85 11.70
N GLU A 341 15.81 9.84 12.29
CA GLU A 341 15.17 8.73 11.57
C GLU A 341 13.97 9.23 10.75
N ALA A 342 13.13 10.10 11.32
CA ALA A 342 12.04 10.73 10.58
C ALA A 342 12.57 11.58 9.41
N PHE A 343 13.70 12.27 9.63
CA PHE A 343 14.30 13.11 8.60
C PHE A 343 14.84 12.27 7.45
N LYS A 344 15.57 11.19 7.78
CA LYS A 344 16.12 10.22 6.83
C LYS A 344 15.02 9.51 6.03
N HIS A 345 13.91 9.21 6.68
CA HIS A 345 12.71 8.66 6.03
C HIS A 345 11.84 9.70 5.32
N VAL A 346 12.32 10.95 5.18
CA VAL A 346 11.72 11.99 4.36
C VAL A 346 10.31 12.40 4.84
N LYS A 347 10.05 12.26 6.14
CA LYS A 347 8.78 12.61 6.77
C LYS A 347 8.67 14.11 7.02
N ALA A 348 7.44 14.58 7.21
CA ALA A 348 7.19 15.91 7.74
C ALA A 348 7.69 16.00 9.20
N ILE A 349 8.39 17.07 9.53
CA ILE A 349 8.91 17.34 10.88
C ILE A 349 8.52 18.76 11.27
N GLY A 350 7.87 18.90 12.42
CA GLY A 350 7.36 20.17 12.91
C GLY A 350 7.98 20.53 14.25
N ALA A 351 8.34 21.78 14.46
CA ALA A 351 8.65 22.26 15.81
C ALA A 351 8.31 23.73 16.02
N THR A 352 7.88 24.04 17.25
CA THR A 352 7.42 25.37 17.65
C THR A 352 8.23 25.86 18.85
N ASN A 353 8.53 27.15 18.89
CA ASN A 353 9.19 27.83 20.00
C ASN A 353 10.50 27.12 20.41
N GLU A 354 10.70 26.77 21.68
CA GLU A 354 11.90 26.05 22.13
C GLU A 354 12.05 24.68 21.48
N GLY A 355 10.97 24.07 20.98
CA GLY A 355 11.02 22.78 20.28
C GLY A 355 11.97 22.77 19.08
N VAL A 356 12.16 23.94 18.46
CA VAL A 356 13.13 24.13 17.36
C VAL A 356 14.57 23.87 17.83
N ASP A 357 14.88 24.03 19.12
CA ASP A 357 16.22 23.74 19.66
C ASP A 357 16.54 22.24 19.63
N LEU A 358 15.53 21.36 19.76
CA LEU A 358 15.75 19.91 19.60
C LEU A 358 16.12 19.55 18.16
N LEU A 359 15.47 20.20 17.18
CA LEU A 359 15.78 20.05 15.77
C LEU A 359 17.17 20.60 15.44
N ALA A 360 17.54 21.75 16.03
CA ALA A 360 18.88 22.33 15.86
C ALA A 360 19.99 21.45 16.46
N ALA A 361 19.70 20.73 17.54
CA ALA A 361 20.63 19.78 18.16
C ALA A 361 20.66 18.39 17.47
N SER A 362 19.70 18.12 16.59
CA SER A 362 19.68 16.91 15.78
C SER A 362 20.80 16.94 14.71
N GLN A 363 20.92 15.85 13.95
CA GLN A 363 21.91 15.72 12.89
C GLN A 363 21.30 15.99 11.51
N MET A 364 20.13 16.64 11.45
CA MET A 364 19.56 17.13 10.20
C MET A 364 20.52 18.12 9.53
N GLN A 365 20.70 17.99 8.21
CA GLN A 365 21.61 18.84 7.44
C GLN A 365 20.93 19.43 6.21
N GLY A 366 21.36 20.62 5.80
CA GLY A 366 20.94 21.24 4.54
C GLY A 366 19.46 21.62 4.49
N VAL A 367 18.90 22.02 5.64
CA VAL A 367 17.51 22.51 5.78
C VAL A 367 17.51 23.71 6.72
N ALA A 368 16.82 24.80 6.35
CA ALA A 368 16.63 25.93 7.23
C ALA A 368 15.55 25.63 8.27
N ILE A 369 15.79 26.14 9.48
CA ILE A 369 14.85 26.13 10.59
C ILE A 369 14.78 27.55 11.16
N ALA A 370 13.69 27.88 11.85
CA ALA A 370 13.53 29.18 12.48
C ALA A 370 14.68 29.46 13.47
N GLY A 371 15.44 30.53 13.21
CA GLY A 371 16.53 31.02 14.06
C GLY A 371 16.04 32.01 15.13
N ASN A 372 16.95 32.40 16.02
CA ASN A 372 16.66 33.41 17.07
C ASN A 372 16.43 34.81 16.48
N GLU A 373 17.02 35.06 15.31
CA GLU A 373 16.91 36.26 14.50
C GLU A 373 15.56 36.38 13.77
N ASN A 374 14.88 35.27 13.47
CA ASN A 374 13.64 35.23 12.68
C ASN A 374 12.40 35.10 13.59
N LYS A 375 12.23 36.06 14.51
CA LYS A 375 11.16 36.03 15.51
C LYS A 375 9.78 36.13 14.85
N GLY A 376 8.91 35.15 15.09
CA GLY A 376 7.54 35.11 14.57
C GLY A 376 7.43 34.72 13.10
N GLU A 377 8.55 34.40 12.43
CA GLU A 377 8.54 33.96 11.04
C GLU A 377 8.34 32.44 10.94
N LEU A 378 7.41 32.02 10.09
CA LEU A 378 7.18 30.61 9.76
C LEU A 378 8.16 30.19 8.66
N ILE A 379 9.02 29.22 8.96
CA ILE A 379 9.95 28.62 8.01
C ILE A 379 9.42 27.25 7.58
N THR A 380 9.32 27.04 6.27
CA THR A 380 8.92 25.76 5.65
C THR A 380 9.97 25.41 4.61
N GLU A 381 10.74 24.35 4.84
CA GLU A 381 11.74 23.90 3.88
C GLU A 381 11.86 22.38 3.88
N LEU A 382 11.77 21.77 2.69
CA LEU A 382 11.92 20.33 2.50
C LEU A 382 11.08 19.47 3.46
N GLY A 383 9.89 19.95 3.86
CA GLY A 383 9.01 19.26 4.81
C GLY A 383 9.33 19.45 6.28
N VAL A 384 10.28 20.32 6.61
CA VAL A 384 10.54 20.78 7.96
C VAL A 384 9.81 22.11 8.13
N VAL A 385 8.87 22.17 9.08
CA VAL A 385 8.07 23.35 9.37
C VAL A 385 8.46 23.83 10.76
N THR A 386 8.86 25.08 10.91
CA THR A 386 9.30 25.63 12.21
C THR A 386 8.88 27.07 12.40
N ILE A 387 8.61 27.45 13.65
CA ILE A 387 8.32 28.83 14.05
C ILE A 387 8.85 29.08 15.46
N ARG A 388 9.34 30.29 15.74
CA ARG A 388 9.80 30.68 17.08
C ARG A 388 9.12 31.95 17.59
N ASN A 389 9.07 32.09 18.90
CA ASN A 389 8.52 33.25 19.62
C ASN A 389 7.10 33.61 19.15
N SER A 390 6.28 32.62 18.87
CA SER A 390 4.89 32.83 18.46
C SER A 390 3.93 32.36 19.55
N ALA A 391 2.98 33.24 19.89
CA ALA A 391 1.85 32.89 20.74
C ALA A 391 0.71 32.23 19.94
N ASP A 392 0.70 32.36 18.61
CA ASP A 392 -0.26 31.72 17.71
C ASP A 392 0.45 30.83 16.69
N ILE A 393 0.13 29.54 16.70
CA ILE A 393 0.69 28.55 15.78
C ILE A 393 -0.29 28.14 14.65
N ASN A 394 -1.37 28.91 14.40
CA ASN A 394 -2.33 28.60 13.34
C ASN A 394 -1.69 28.49 11.95
N GLY A 395 -0.79 29.42 11.61
CA GLY A 395 -0.05 29.36 10.35
C GLY A 395 0.84 28.12 10.25
N PHE A 396 1.51 27.76 11.35
CA PHE A 396 2.30 26.54 11.47
C PHE A 396 1.43 25.29 11.25
N ASN A 397 0.28 25.20 11.95
CA ASN A 397 -0.62 24.04 11.86
C ASN A 397 -1.06 23.81 10.41
N LYS A 398 -1.44 24.88 9.70
CA LYS A 398 -1.87 24.79 8.29
C LYS A 398 -0.77 24.24 7.38
N GLU A 399 0.45 24.78 7.47
CA GLU A 399 1.56 24.32 6.64
C GLU A 399 2.03 22.92 7.05
N PHE A 400 1.97 22.56 8.33
CA PHE A 400 2.32 21.23 8.80
C PHE A 400 1.32 20.16 8.34
N ILE A 401 0.01 20.45 8.37
CA ILE A 401 -1.03 19.58 7.78
C ILE A 401 -0.78 19.37 6.28
N LYS A 402 -0.44 20.44 5.56
CA LYS A 402 -0.08 20.35 4.14
C LYS A 402 1.16 19.48 3.93
N ALA A 403 2.18 19.63 4.77
CA ALA A 403 3.38 18.79 4.72
C ALA A 403 3.06 17.30 4.97
N ILE A 404 2.19 16.99 5.94
CA ILE A 404 1.71 15.61 6.18
C ILE A 404 0.95 15.09 4.95
N ALA A 405 0.08 15.91 4.34
CA ALA A 405 -0.72 15.52 3.18
C ALA A 405 0.17 15.15 1.98
N GLU A 406 1.33 15.81 1.80
CA GLU A 406 2.31 15.49 0.75
C GLU A 406 2.91 14.08 0.84
N HIS A 407 2.59 13.33 1.90
CA HIS A 407 3.07 12.00 2.26
C HIS A 407 4.55 11.97 2.64
N ARG A 408 5.44 12.41 1.76
CA ARG A 408 6.90 12.50 1.95
C ARG A 408 7.48 13.63 1.10
N HIS A 409 8.62 14.16 1.53
CA HIS A 409 9.27 15.33 0.91
C HIS A 409 10.47 14.97 0.04
N TRP A 410 10.22 14.32 -1.09
CA TRP A 410 11.24 13.70 -1.95
C TRP A 410 12.38 14.61 -2.41
N ALA A 411 12.20 15.93 -2.37
CA ALA A 411 13.26 16.91 -2.63
C ALA A 411 14.44 16.81 -1.65
N ARG A 412 14.27 16.17 -0.48
CA ARG A 412 15.32 15.90 0.54
C ARG A 412 16.30 14.77 0.13
N LYS A 413 16.34 14.37 -1.14
CA LYS A 413 17.12 13.21 -1.62
C LYS A 413 18.58 13.23 -1.19
N ASN A 414 19.24 14.39 -1.28
CA ASN A 414 20.68 14.49 -0.97
C ASN A 414 20.93 14.66 0.53
N GLN A 415 20.02 15.34 1.23
CA GLN A 415 20.14 15.63 2.65
C GLN A 415 19.92 14.39 3.51
N LYS A 416 18.97 13.52 3.13
CA LYS A 416 18.63 12.33 3.94
C LYS A 416 19.82 11.38 4.13
N ASP A 417 20.70 11.27 3.13
CA ASP A 417 21.82 10.32 3.14
C ASP A 417 23.01 10.80 3.99
N MET A 418 23.03 12.09 4.36
CA MET A 418 24.04 12.67 5.26
C MET A 418 23.71 12.45 6.75
N VAL A 419 22.49 12.00 7.07
CA VAL A 419 22.04 11.85 8.46
C VAL A 419 22.32 10.42 8.96
N PRO A 420 23.12 10.23 10.02
CA PRO A 420 23.44 8.92 10.55
C PRO A 420 22.33 8.47 11.53
N ALA A 421 21.19 8.10 10.96
CA ALA A 421 20.04 7.51 11.66
C ALA A 421 19.81 6.05 11.25
#